data_AF-A0A5E8H329-F1
#
_entry.id   AF-A0A5E8H329-F1
#
_cell.length_a   1.000
_cell.length_b   1.000
_cell.length_c   1.000
_cell.angle_alpha   90.00
_cell.angle_beta   90.00
_cell.angle_gamma   90.00
#
_symmetry.space_group_name_H-M   'P 1'
#
loop_
_entity.id
_entity.type
_entity.pdbx_description
1 polymer ?
#
loop_
_entity_poly.entity_id
_entity_poly.type
_entity_poly.pdbx_seq_one_letter_code
_entity_poly.pdbx_strand_id
1 'polypeptide(L)'
;MGIGENVFYDPDLLAIVPMGFCFPGLDAKGGDLPPRPECRKVWHDRLFAAMPQIELILVIGQYAQAYHLGKARKGSLTETVAAWKTYFQESGQSNRPLVLPLPHPSWRNNAWLKKNPWFEAELLPVLQKEIARLLGRA
;
A
#
# COMPACT_ATOMS: atom_id res chain seq x y z
N MET A 1 3.50 3.54 -10.71
CA MET A 1 3.88 2.12 -10.74
C MET A 1 4.75 1.75 -11.95
N GLY A 2 4.76 2.53 -13.03
CA GLY A 2 5.61 2.22 -14.20
C GLY A 2 5.06 1.09 -15.08
N ILE A 3 3.76 0.83 -14.99
CA ILE A 3 3.06 -0.23 -15.71
C ILE A 3 1.82 0.34 -16.40
N GLY A 4 1.41 -0.30 -17.50
CA GLY A 4 0.18 0.00 -18.21
C GLY A 4 -1.05 -0.65 -17.58
N GLU A 5 -2.21 -0.25 -18.08
CA GLU A 5 -3.53 -0.71 -17.62
C GLU A 5 -3.71 -2.23 -17.74
N ASN A 6 -3.23 -2.83 -18.84
CA ASN A 6 -3.32 -4.26 -19.08
C ASN A 6 -2.62 -5.09 -17.99
N VAL A 7 -1.48 -4.62 -17.48
CA VAL A 7 -0.79 -5.25 -16.35
C VAL A 7 -1.53 -4.95 -15.06
N PHE A 8 -1.96 -3.71 -14.86
CA PHE A 8 -2.59 -3.28 -13.61
C PHE A 8 -3.87 -4.06 -13.27
N TYR A 9 -4.66 -4.40 -14.29
CA TYR A 9 -5.91 -5.16 -14.15
C TYR A 9 -5.77 -6.66 -14.45
N ASP A 10 -4.55 -7.17 -14.63
CA ASP A 10 -4.32 -8.61 -14.80
C ASP A 10 -4.35 -9.30 -13.41
N PRO A 11 -5.35 -10.14 -13.12
CA PRO A 11 -5.48 -10.79 -11.82
C PRO A 11 -4.40 -11.84 -11.55
N ASP A 12 -3.69 -12.31 -12.59
CA ASP A 12 -2.57 -13.24 -12.42
C ASP A 12 -1.28 -12.52 -11.99
N LEU A 13 -1.24 -11.18 -12.16
CA LEU A 13 -0.07 -10.36 -11.85
C LEU A 13 -0.27 -9.46 -10.62
N LEU A 14 -1.48 -8.95 -10.40
CA LEU A 14 -1.78 -8.01 -9.31
C LEU A 14 -3.03 -8.39 -8.53
N ALA A 15 -2.92 -8.34 -7.20
CA ALA A 15 -4.05 -8.43 -6.29
C ALA A 15 -4.42 -7.02 -5.75
N ILE A 16 -5.67 -6.61 -5.96
CA ILE A 16 -6.23 -5.36 -5.40
C ILE A 16 -7.10 -5.71 -4.20
N VAL A 17 -6.59 -5.46 -2.99
CA VAL A 17 -7.28 -5.78 -1.73
C VAL A 17 -7.68 -4.49 -0.99
N PRO A 18 -8.97 -4.11 -0.97
CA PRO A 18 -9.42 -2.95 -0.21
C PRO A 18 -9.49 -3.26 1.30
N MET A 19 -9.35 -2.24 2.15
CA MET A 19 -9.49 -2.42 3.61
C MET A 19 -10.92 -2.65 4.09
N GLY A 20 -11.91 -2.40 3.23
CA GLY A 20 -13.32 -2.72 3.45
C GLY A 20 -13.86 -3.43 2.22
N PHE A 21 -14.62 -4.52 2.43
CA PHE A 21 -15.18 -5.35 1.36
C PHE A 21 -16.61 -4.98 0.99
N CYS A 22 -17.10 -3.87 1.54
CA CYS A 22 -18.40 -3.30 1.22
C CYS A 22 -18.29 -1.77 1.20
N PHE A 23 -19.14 -1.13 0.41
CA PHE A 23 -19.32 0.31 0.47
C PHE A 23 -19.78 0.72 1.88
N PRO A 24 -19.05 1.61 2.59
CA PRO A 24 -19.32 1.91 3.98
C PRO A 24 -20.45 2.94 4.18
N GLY A 25 -20.97 3.52 3.09
CA GLY A 25 -21.88 4.66 3.12
C GLY A 25 -21.14 6.00 3.04
N LEU A 26 -21.90 7.09 2.96
CA LEU A 26 -21.38 8.46 2.89
C LEU A 26 -21.56 9.18 4.23
N ASP A 27 -20.61 10.05 4.55
CA ASP A 27 -20.76 11.05 5.60
C ASP A 27 -21.68 12.20 5.13
N ALA A 28 -22.00 13.11 6.05
CA ALA A 28 -22.87 14.26 5.76
C ALA A 28 -22.31 15.23 4.69
N LYS A 29 -21.03 15.12 4.36
CA LYS A 29 -20.34 15.93 3.34
C LYS A 29 -20.13 15.17 2.03
N GLY A 30 -20.67 13.96 1.91
CA GLY A 30 -20.56 13.11 0.73
C GLY A 30 -19.23 12.38 0.58
N GLY A 31 -18.40 12.32 1.63
CA GLY A 31 -17.20 11.49 1.65
C GLY A 31 -17.50 10.07 2.12
N ASP A 32 -16.80 9.07 1.59
CA ASP A 32 -16.93 7.70 2.08
C ASP A 32 -16.59 7.60 3.58
N LEU A 33 -17.44 6.89 4.32
CA LEU A 33 -17.18 6.54 5.71
C LEU A 33 -15.93 5.64 5.84
N PRO A 34 -15.31 5.56 7.03
CA PRO A 34 -14.18 4.65 7.26
C PRO A 34 -14.49 3.19 6.90
N PRO A 35 -13.49 2.40 6.48
CA PRO A 35 -13.67 0.96 6.28
C PRO A 35 -14.22 0.29 7.53
N ARG A 36 -15.18 -0.59 7.28
CA ARG A 36 -15.89 -1.33 8.30
C ARG A 36 -14.94 -2.28 9.07
N PRO A 37 -14.80 -2.15 10.40
CA PRO A 37 -13.71 -2.81 11.15
C PRO A 37 -13.81 -4.34 11.17
N GLU A 38 -15.01 -4.90 10.98
CA GLU A 38 -15.19 -6.36 10.89
C GLU A 38 -14.60 -6.96 9.60
N CYS A 39 -14.50 -6.19 8.51
CA CYS A 39 -13.88 -6.69 7.26
C CYS A 39 -12.44 -7.14 7.53
N ARG A 40 -11.66 -6.26 8.17
CA ARG A 40 -10.30 -6.57 8.62
C ARG A 40 -10.28 -7.75 9.58
N LYS A 41 -11.07 -7.69 10.66
CA LYS A 41 -11.00 -8.68 11.76
C LYS A 41 -11.34 -10.09 11.32
N VAL A 42 -12.28 -10.25 10.40
CA VAL A 42 -12.79 -11.57 10.00
C VAL A 42 -12.00 -12.16 8.84
N TRP A 43 -11.54 -11.32 7.90
CA TRP A 43 -11.13 -11.81 6.59
C TRP A 43 -9.69 -11.53 6.20
N HIS A 44 -9.09 -10.41 6.61
CA HIS A 44 -7.80 -9.99 6.04
C HIS A 44 -6.68 -11.00 6.31
N ASP A 45 -6.54 -11.49 7.53
CA ASP A 45 -5.48 -12.45 7.87
C ASP A 45 -5.64 -13.77 7.08
N ARG A 46 -6.90 -14.22 6.89
CA ARG A 46 -7.22 -15.40 6.09
C ARG A 46 -6.93 -15.18 4.61
N LEU A 47 -7.26 -14.00 4.09
CA LEU A 47 -7.05 -13.62 2.70
C LEU A 47 -5.55 -13.60 2.36
N PHE A 48 -4.72 -12.95 3.16
CA PHE A 48 -3.28 -12.92 2.93
C PHE A 48 -2.62 -14.29 3.16
N ALA A 49 -3.12 -15.09 4.11
CA ALA A 49 -2.65 -16.47 4.28
C ALA A 49 -2.96 -17.35 3.05
N ALA A 50 -4.04 -17.05 2.32
CA ALA A 50 -4.40 -17.75 1.08
C ALA A 50 -3.61 -17.27 -0.15
N MET A 51 -2.78 -16.24 -0.02
CA MET A 51 -1.94 -15.71 -1.10
C MET A 51 -0.44 -15.72 -0.73
N PRO A 52 0.15 -16.89 -0.43
CA PRO A 52 1.56 -16.99 -0.03
C PRO A 52 2.53 -16.56 -1.15
N GLN A 53 2.08 -16.46 -2.40
CA GLN A 53 2.86 -16.04 -3.55
C GLN A 53 3.16 -14.53 -3.61
N ILE A 54 2.51 -13.70 -2.78
CA ILE A 54 2.71 -12.24 -2.82
C ILE A 54 4.11 -11.90 -2.29
N GLU A 55 4.94 -11.27 -3.13
CA GLU A 55 6.30 -10.84 -2.76
C GLU A 55 6.40 -9.37 -2.34
N LEU A 56 5.46 -8.52 -2.76
CA LEU A 56 5.45 -7.08 -2.49
C LEU A 56 4.03 -6.61 -2.15
N ILE A 57 3.89 -5.89 -1.04
CA ILE A 57 2.64 -5.27 -0.60
C ILE A 57 2.80 -3.75 -0.59
N LEU A 58 1.96 -3.08 -1.38
CA LEU A 58 1.84 -1.63 -1.38
C LEU A 58 0.76 -1.21 -0.37
N VAL A 59 1.17 -0.58 0.75
CA VAL A 59 0.24 -0.23 1.83
C VAL A 59 -0.19 1.23 1.72
N ILE A 60 -1.30 1.42 1.01
CA ILE A 60 -1.78 2.72 0.55
C ILE A 60 -2.78 3.30 1.56
N GLY A 61 -2.42 4.44 2.16
CA GLY A 61 -3.28 5.17 3.09
C GLY A 61 -3.33 4.61 4.51
N GLN A 62 -3.94 5.39 5.41
CA GLN A 62 -3.80 5.19 6.86
C GLN A 62 -4.34 3.85 7.37
N TYR A 63 -5.45 3.34 6.80
CA TYR A 63 -6.08 2.11 7.27
C TYR A 63 -5.26 0.88 6.88
N ALA A 64 -4.71 0.86 5.66
CA ALA A 64 -3.81 -0.20 5.21
C ALA A 64 -2.49 -0.19 6.00
N GLN A 65 -1.91 1.00 6.20
CA GLN A 65 -0.73 1.15 7.05
C GLN A 65 -1.01 0.68 8.48
N ALA A 66 -2.18 0.98 9.05
CA ALA A 66 -2.56 0.52 10.39
C ALA A 66 -2.73 -1.00 10.50
N TYR A 67 -3.06 -1.66 9.40
CA TYR A 67 -3.16 -3.11 9.34
C TYR A 67 -1.79 -3.76 9.23
N HIS A 68 -1.04 -3.45 8.18
CA HIS A 68 0.20 -4.15 7.88
C HIS A 68 1.37 -3.74 8.77
N LEU A 69 1.47 -2.48 9.17
CA LEU A 69 2.59 -1.98 9.98
C LEU A 69 2.29 -2.02 11.49
N GLY A 70 1.01 -2.05 11.88
CA GLY A 70 0.59 -2.13 13.27
C GLY A 70 1.24 -1.05 14.16
N LYS A 71 2.01 -1.50 15.16
CA LYS A 71 2.75 -0.65 16.11
C LYS A 71 4.03 -0.02 15.52
N ALA A 72 4.51 -0.51 14.39
CA ALA A 72 5.73 0.00 13.75
C ALA A 72 5.50 1.37 13.07
N ARG A 73 4.24 1.72 12.79
CA ARG A 73 3.83 3.03 12.25
C ARG A 73 4.41 4.18 13.06
N LYS A 74 4.63 5.30 12.37
CA LYS A 74 5.07 6.55 12.99
C LYS A 74 3.87 7.42 13.38
N GLY A 75 4.13 8.58 13.99
CA GLY A 75 3.10 9.48 14.52
C GLY A 75 2.19 10.07 13.44
N SER A 76 2.66 10.13 12.20
CA SER A 76 1.93 10.70 11.06
C SER A 76 2.08 9.86 9.78
N LEU A 77 1.22 10.15 8.78
CA LEU A 77 1.35 9.61 7.43
C LEU A 77 2.72 9.93 6.83
N THR A 78 3.15 11.19 6.93
CA THR A 78 4.43 11.65 6.37
C THR A 78 5.60 10.89 6.97
N GLU A 79 5.67 10.78 8.31
CA GLU A 79 6.76 10.05 8.97
C GLU A 79 6.71 8.56 8.64
N THR A 80 5.51 7.98 8.50
CA THR A 80 5.36 6.58 8.11
C THR A 80 5.86 6.35 6.70
N VAL A 81 5.49 7.19 5.73
CA VAL A 81 6.00 7.06 4.35
C VAL A 81 7.50 7.38 4.29
N ALA A 82 7.99 8.36 5.05
CA ALA A 82 9.42 8.71 5.08
C ALA A 82 10.29 7.56 5.63
N ALA A 83 9.75 6.74 6.53
CA ALA A 83 10.41 5.55 7.05
C ALA A 83 10.36 4.33 6.09
N TRP A 84 9.99 4.51 4.82
CA TRP A 84 9.83 3.41 3.86
C TRP A 84 11.07 2.50 3.75
N LYS A 85 12.29 3.06 3.80
CA LYS A 85 13.54 2.28 3.70
C LYS A 85 13.65 1.27 4.84
N THR A 86 13.30 1.66 6.05
CA THR A 86 13.28 0.78 7.23
C THR A 86 12.31 -0.37 7.03
N TYR A 87 11.05 -0.08 6.67
CA TYR A 87 10.06 -1.14 6.46
C TYR A 87 10.45 -2.07 5.31
N PHE A 88 11.00 -1.52 4.21
CA PHE A 88 11.46 -2.29 3.07
C PHE A 88 12.60 -3.24 3.44
N GLN A 89 13.60 -2.76 4.18
CA GLN A 89 14.73 -3.56 4.65
C GLN A 89 14.31 -4.62 5.67
N GLU A 90 13.55 -4.23 6.69
CA GLU A 90 13.07 -5.16 7.73
C GLU A 90 12.19 -6.27 7.14
N SER A 91 11.27 -5.90 6.25
CA SER A 91 10.42 -6.89 5.58
C SER A 91 11.21 -7.85 4.70
N GLY A 92 12.21 -7.37 3.95
CA GLY A 92 13.05 -8.23 3.10
C GLY A 92 14.02 -9.15 3.85
N GLN A 93 14.32 -8.87 5.12
CA GLN A 93 15.15 -9.73 5.98
C GLN A 93 14.34 -10.84 6.66
N SER A 94 13.04 -10.59 6.87
CA SER A 94 12.10 -11.63 7.27
C SER A 94 11.64 -12.38 6.03
N ASN A 95 11.35 -13.68 6.09
CA ASN A 95 10.77 -14.44 4.97
C ASN A 95 9.29 -14.02 4.71
N ARG A 96 9.05 -12.72 4.53
CA ARG A 96 7.76 -12.04 4.40
C ARG A 96 7.80 -11.16 3.14
N PRO A 97 6.63 -10.79 2.61
CA PRO A 97 6.56 -9.87 1.48
C PRO A 97 7.20 -8.53 1.83
N LEU A 98 7.89 -7.91 0.87
CA LEU A 98 8.37 -6.54 0.97
C LEU A 98 7.17 -5.61 1.23
N VAL A 99 7.34 -4.61 2.09
CA VAL A 99 6.27 -3.65 2.41
C VAL A 99 6.70 -2.23 2.07
N LEU A 100 5.91 -1.55 1.24
CA LEU A 100 6.11 -0.14 0.90
C LEU A 100 4.89 0.69 1.30
N PRO A 101 4.99 1.57 2.32
CA PRO A 101 3.92 2.52 2.63
C PRO A 101 3.88 3.64 1.60
N LEU A 102 2.67 3.93 1.12
CA LEU A 102 2.43 5.00 0.16
C LEU A 102 1.31 5.93 0.66
N PRO A 103 1.36 7.23 0.31
CA PRO A 103 0.21 8.09 0.44
C PRO A 103 -0.91 7.62 -0.52
N HIS A 104 -2.16 7.99 -0.23
CA HIS A 104 -3.27 7.69 -1.14
C HIS A 104 -3.09 8.44 -2.49
N PRO A 105 -3.36 7.83 -3.66
CA PRO A 105 -3.18 8.48 -4.97
C PRO A 105 -4.29 9.50 -5.32
N SER A 106 -4.84 10.19 -4.32
CA SER A 106 -5.86 11.24 -4.55
C SER A 106 -5.20 12.57 -4.90
N TRP A 107 -5.85 13.38 -5.73
CA TRP A 107 -5.47 14.78 -6.00
C TRP A 107 -5.27 15.60 -4.72
N ARG A 108 -5.95 15.23 -3.63
CA ARG A 108 -5.79 15.85 -2.30
C ARG A 108 -4.35 15.76 -1.78
N ASN A 109 -3.56 14.80 -2.26
CA ASN A 109 -2.15 14.62 -1.88
C ASN A 109 -1.16 15.39 -2.77
N ASN A 110 -1.58 16.15 -3.77
CA ASN A 110 -0.67 16.93 -4.63
C ASN A 110 0.16 17.94 -3.82
N ALA A 111 -0.43 18.60 -2.82
CA ALA A 111 0.29 19.51 -1.93
C ALA A 111 1.31 18.76 -1.05
N TRP A 112 1.01 17.51 -0.67
CA TRP A 112 1.93 16.66 0.08
C TRP A 112 3.12 16.28 -0.79
N LEU A 113 2.90 15.87 -2.05
CA LEU A 113 3.97 15.51 -3.00
C LEU A 113 4.93 16.68 -3.23
N LYS A 114 4.39 17.90 -3.45
CA LYS A 114 5.20 19.12 -3.60
C LYS A 114 6.10 19.40 -2.38
N LYS A 115 5.63 19.07 -1.17
CA LYS A 115 6.39 19.26 0.08
C LYS A 115 7.37 18.12 0.37
N ASN A 116 7.25 16.99 -0.32
CA ASN A 116 8.03 15.77 -0.08
C ASN A 116 8.65 15.27 -1.41
N PRO A 117 9.54 16.06 -2.05
CA PRO A 117 10.11 15.71 -3.36
C PRO A 117 10.93 14.40 -3.34
N TRP A 118 11.43 14.01 -2.17
CA TRP A 118 12.09 12.72 -1.95
C TRP A 118 11.20 11.52 -2.30
N PHE A 119 9.86 11.66 -2.25
CA PHE A 119 8.95 10.58 -2.63
C PHE A 119 9.16 10.18 -4.09
N GLU A 120 9.21 11.17 -4.99
CA GLU A 120 9.41 10.93 -6.41
C GLU A 120 10.88 10.63 -6.75
N ALA A 121 11.82 11.27 -6.05
CA ALA A 121 13.24 11.11 -6.32
C ALA A 121 13.84 9.79 -5.77
N GLU A 122 13.28 9.24 -4.69
CA GLU A 122 13.88 8.09 -3.98
C GLU A 122 12.94 6.88 -3.87
N LEU A 123 11.70 7.08 -3.45
CA LEU A 123 10.77 5.95 -3.22
C LEU A 123 10.25 5.40 -4.55
N LEU A 124 9.74 6.26 -5.44
CA LEU A 124 9.13 5.83 -6.70
C LEU A 124 10.08 5.01 -7.60
N PRO A 125 11.37 5.34 -7.76
CA PRO A 125 12.30 4.54 -8.56
C PRO A 125 12.47 3.13 -7.98
N VAL A 126 12.54 2.98 -6.66
CA VAL A 126 12.63 1.66 -6.01
C VAL A 126 11.35 0.86 -6.21
N LEU A 127 10.18 1.48 -6.04
CA LEU A 127 8.90 0.84 -6.34
C LEU A 127 8.84 0.33 -7.78
N GLN A 128 9.21 1.17 -8.76
CA GLN A 128 9.18 0.79 -10.16
C GLN A 128 10.15 -0.35 -10.48
N LYS A 129 11.35 -0.31 -9.89
CA LYS A 129 12.35 -1.38 -10.03
C LYS A 129 11.83 -2.72 -9.50
N GLU A 130 11.22 -2.74 -8.32
CA GLU A 130 10.68 -3.98 -7.76
C GLU A 130 9.51 -4.53 -8.57
N ILE A 131 8.62 -3.65 -9.06
CA ILE A 131 7.55 -4.07 -9.96
C ILE A 131 8.12 -4.66 -11.26
N ALA A 132 9.12 -4.03 -11.87
CA ALA A 132 9.76 -4.55 -13.08
C ALA A 132 10.42 -5.92 -12.83
N ARG A 133 11.09 -6.10 -11.69
CA ARG A 133 11.66 -7.38 -11.26
C ARG A 133 10.58 -8.47 -11.17
N LEU A 134 9.47 -8.20 -10.49
CA LEU A 134 8.38 -9.16 -10.30
C LEU A 134 7.69 -9.54 -11.62
N LEU A 135 7.64 -8.62 -12.58
CA LEU A 135 7.08 -8.87 -13.91
C LEU A 135 8.08 -9.56 -14.86
N GLY A 136 9.31 -9.85 -14.43
CA GLY A 136 10.35 -10.42 -15.29
C GLY A 136 10.81 -9.47 -16.40
N ARG A 137 10.73 -8.15 -16.17
CA ARG A 137 11.07 -7.09 -17.13
C ARG A 137 12.36 -6.32 -16.76
N ALA A 138 13.16 -6.89 -15.85
CA ALA A 138 14.39 -6.29 -15.32
C ALA A 138 15.62 -6.62 -16.17
#